data_AF-A0A9P4V987-F1
#
_entry.id   AF-A0A9P4V987-F1
#
_cell.length_a   1.000
_cell.length_b   1.000
_cell.length_c   1.000
_cell.angle_alpha   90.00
_cell.angle_beta   90.00
_cell.angle_gamma   90.00
#
_symmetry.space_group_name_H-M   'P 1'
#
loop_
_entity.id
_entity.type
_entity.pdbx_description
1 polymer ?
#
loop_
_entity_poly.entity_id
_entity_poly.type
_entity_poly.pdbx_seq_one_letter_code
_entity_poly.pdbx_strand_id
1 'polypeptide(L)'
;MRKNGSHGQPANHSEDVFGDSIKLKNTLDLVEEASRSEPSWKRLSILVNCEYQLYSLNQRTPLRNNPFLSHWVEVVQRLEKTSVRNSREDWSPKNSDGTISSDEICTVRMELIKSLLQSRDLSQFAQLTPEQLHKNFATLGQTTSLSVMPFIQMLEEEGVYEKPDPPDQLTTPAAPEQLSEVLKDKTGERSKGKGIDRPKSTSQGNWKEELLIRLEKEPDVAVNDIQHLPIDLKYLDFLTTLLQDEVLQRMYIDPSTVINGYVQHALRLVEKMGEPPGVAAVGPSNTINGGLDEGDAGMELGREAQSRAVKLMLLFMRNVIRKALLPTEALFFEIQEICVRYMWLKEVREFKTWVEGSVGEQAMI
;
A
#
# COMPACT_ATOMS: atom_id res chain seq x y z
N MET A 1 29.03 42.16 -27.43
CA MET A 1 28.31 42.19 -26.14
C MET A 1 27.61 40.84 -25.95
N ARG A 2 28.12 40.01 -25.03
CA ARG A 2 27.60 38.67 -24.72
C ARG A 2 26.37 38.81 -23.80
N LYS A 3 25.22 38.25 -24.19
CA LYS A 3 24.06 38.10 -23.31
C LYS A 3 24.25 36.83 -22.49
N ASN A 4 24.38 36.99 -21.17
CA ASN A 4 24.47 35.90 -20.20
C ASN A 4 23.14 35.13 -20.15
N GLY A 5 23.22 33.82 -20.29
CA GLY A 5 22.10 32.90 -20.10
C GLY A 5 21.82 32.69 -18.61
N SER A 6 20.57 32.92 -18.21
CA SER A 6 20.07 32.53 -16.89
C SER A 6 19.77 31.03 -16.90
N HIS A 7 20.62 30.24 -16.24
CA HIS A 7 20.30 28.87 -15.86
C HIS A 7 19.26 28.91 -14.72
N GLY A 8 17.98 28.72 -15.07
CA GLY A 8 16.92 28.49 -14.10
C GLY A 8 16.96 27.04 -13.62
N GLN A 9 17.04 26.85 -12.30
CA GLN A 9 17.00 25.53 -11.65
C GLN A 9 15.61 24.87 -11.84
N PRO A 10 15.52 23.65 -12.42
CA PRO A 10 14.25 22.98 -12.67
C PRO A 10 13.77 22.03 -11.54
N ALA A 11 14.34 22.05 -10.33
CA ALA A 11 14.18 20.96 -9.37
C ALA A 11 13.00 21.07 -8.36
N ASN A 12 12.35 22.22 -8.20
CA ASN A 12 11.30 22.39 -7.17
C ASN A 12 9.84 22.24 -7.68
N HIS A 13 9.61 21.96 -8.96
CA HIS A 13 8.24 21.96 -9.51
C HIS A 13 7.44 20.67 -9.24
N SER A 14 8.09 19.53 -8.99
CA SER A 14 7.38 18.24 -8.84
C SER A 14 6.70 18.07 -7.49
N GLU A 15 7.31 18.56 -6.40
CA GLU A 15 6.73 18.47 -5.06
C GLU A 15 5.44 19.31 -4.93
N ASP A 16 5.39 20.45 -5.60
CA ASP A 16 4.24 21.35 -5.57
C ASP A 16 3.01 20.75 -6.29
N VAL A 17 3.23 20.08 -7.44
CA VAL A 17 2.15 19.48 -8.25
C VAL A 17 1.41 18.38 -7.48
N PHE A 18 2.14 17.53 -6.75
CA PHE A 18 1.52 16.49 -5.95
C PHE A 18 0.74 17.09 -4.77
N GLY A 19 1.34 18.05 -4.06
CA GLY A 19 0.68 18.75 -2.95
C GLY A 19 -0.64 19.40 -3.39
N ASP A 20 -0.64 20.07 -4.53
CA ASP A 20 -1.84 20.70 -5.09
C ASP A 20 -2.88 19.68 -5.55
N SER A 21 -2.46 18.56 -6.11
CA SER A 21 -3.35 17.46 -6.47
C SER A 21 -4.07 16.88 -5.23
N ILE A 22 -3.37 16.75 -4.10
CA ILE A 22 -3.96 16.31 -2.83
C ILE A 22 -4.97 17.34 -2.29
N LYS A 23 -4.66 18.64 -2.35
CA LYS A 23 -5.60 19.70 -1.94
C LYS A 23 -6.88 19.67 -2.79
N LEU A 24 -6.74 19.48 -4.11
CA LEU A 24 -7.88 19.35 -5.01
C LEU A 24 -8.73 18.13 -4.68
N LYS A 25 -8.10 16.97 -4.47
CA LYS A 25 -8.79 15.73 -4.06
C LYS A 25 -9.55 15.91 -2.75
N ASN A 26 -8.93 16.51 -1.73
CA ASN A 26 -9.59 16.74 -0.45
C ASN A 26 -10.79 17.71 -0.58
N THR A 27 -10.65 18.76 -1.39
CA THR A 27 -11.75 19.69 -1.69
C THR A 27 -12.90 18.97 -2.37
N LEU A 28 -12.57 18.11 -3.33
CA LEU A 28 -13.52 17.33 -4.11
C LEU A 28 -14.33 16.37 -3.23
N ASP A 29 -13.69 15.64 -2.31
CA ASP A 29 -14.38 14.75 -1.38
C ASP A 29 -15.36 15.51 -0.46
N LEU A 30 -14.92 16.64 0.09
CA LEU A 30 -15.74 17.49 0.97
C LEU A 30 -16.98 18.04 0.24
N VAL A 31 -16.79 18.53 -0.98
CA VAL A 31 -17.88 19.11 -1.78
C VAL A 31 -18.83 18.04 -2.30
N GLU A 32 -18.31 16.85 -2.63
CA GLU A 32 -19.14 15.72 -3.03
C GLU A 32 -20.13 15.37 -1.92
N GLU A 33 -19.65 15.15 -0.70
CA GLU A 33 -20.50 14.79 0.42
C GLU A 33 -21.55 15.87 0.71
N ALA A 34 -21.12 17.14 0.72
CA ALA A 34 -22.04 18.26 0.89
C ALA A 34 -23.12 18.25 -0.20
N SER A 35 -22.74 18.07 -1.48
CA SER A 35 -23.66 18.13 -2.62
C SER A 35 -24.82 17.14 -2.57
N ARG A 36 -24.68 16.03 -1.83
CA ARG A 36 -25.76 15.05 -1.61
C ARG A 36 -26.90 15.61 -0.76
N SER A 37 -26.58 16.45 0.22
CA SER A 37 -27.57 17.03 1.15
C SER A 37 -28.14 18.36 0.65
N GLU A 38 -27.35 19.15 -0.08
CA GLU A 38 -27.76 20.46 -0.58
C GLU A 38 -27.19 20.66 -2.01
N PRO A 39 -27.84 20.09 -3.03
CA PRO A 39 -27.36 20.21 -4.40
C PRO A 39 -27.47 21.67 -4.88
N SER A 40 -26.42 22.18 -5.52
CA SER A 40 -26.38 23.56 -6.04
C SER A 40 -25.40 23.72 -7.19
N TRP A 41 -25.65 24.73 -8.03
CA TRP A 41 -24.77 25.09 -9.15
C TRP A 41 -23.33 25.40 -8.72
N LYS A 42 -23.17 26.02 -7.55
CA LYS A 42 -21.86 26.30 -6.97
C LYS A 42 -21.08 25.00 -6.70
N ARG A 43 -21.74 23.98 -6.14
CA ARG A 43 -21.11 22.69 -5.85
C ARG A 43 -20.77 21.92 -7.11
N LEU A 44 -21.66 21.91 -8.10
CA LEU A 44 -21.33 21.34 -9.42
C LEU A 44 -20.08 22.00 -10.02
N SER A 45 -20.03 23.33 -10.00
CA SER A 45 -18.91 24.10 -10.56
C SER A 45 -17.59 23.75 -9.90
N ILE A 46 -17.57 23.61 -8.57
CA ILE A 46 -16.37 23.22 -7.82
C ILE A 46 -15.96 21.79 -8.17
N LEU A 47 -16.90 20.84 -8.17
CA LEU A 47 -16.61 19.44 -8.50
C LEU A 47 -16.01 19.29 -9.89
N VAL A 48 -16.66 19.86 -10.91
CA VAL A 48 -16.19 19.83 -12.31
C VAL A 48 -14.81 20.46 -12.44
N ASN A 49 -14.58 21.61 -11.82
CA ASN A 49 -13.28 22.28 -11.88
C ASN A 49 -12.20 21.46 -11.17
N CYS A 50 -12.49 20.88 -10.00
CA CYS A 50 -11.54 20.03 -9.29
C CYS A 50 -11.16 18.79 -10.11
N GLU A 51 -12.12 18.10 -10.74
CA GLU A 51 -11.84 16.95 -11.63
C GLU A 51 -10.96 17.35 -12.81
N TYR A 52 -11.30 18.45 -13.48
CA TYR A 52 -10.52 18.97 -14.60
C TYR A 52 -9.09 19.34 -14.19
N GLN A 53 -8.92 20.07 -13.09
CA GLN A 53 -7.60 20.49 -12.60
C GLN A 53 -6.78 19.29 -12.14
N LEU A 54 -7.39 18.35 -11.42
CA LEU A 54 -6.71 17.14 -10.95
C LEU A 54 -6.18 16.31 -12.12
N TYR A 55 -6.98 16.16 -13.18
CA TYR A 55 -6.53 15.52 -14.40
C TYR A 55 -5.43 16.33 -15.11
N SER A 56 -5.63 17.65 -15.26
CA SER A 56 -4.70 18.54 -15.98
C SER A 56 -3.30 18.57 -15.36
N LEU A 57 -3.22 18.61 -14.02
CA LEU A 57 -1.96 18.55 -13.28
C LEU A 57 -1.20 17.24 -13.52
N ASN A 58 -1.92 16.15 -13.73
CA ASN A 58 -1.36 14.80 -13.89
C ASN A 58 -1.36 14.30 -15.34
N GLN A 59 -1.71 15.15 -16.33
CA GLN A 59 -1.84 14.75 -17.74
C GLN A 59 -0.54 14.24 -18.37
N ARG A 60 0.61 14.66 -17.83
CA ARG A 60 1.94 14.25 -18.31
C ARG A 60 2.36 12.89 -17.74
N THR A 61 1.70 12.45 -16.68
CA THR A 61 1.95 11.15 -16.08
C THR A 61 1.19 10.11 -16.91
N PRO A 62 1.86 9.07 -17.44
CA PRO A 62 1.17 7.97 -18.11
C PRO A 62 0.04 7.45 -17.21
N LEU A 63 -1.14 7.20 -17.79
CA LEU A 63 -2.34 6.92 -17.01
C LEU A 63 -2.17 5.73 -16.05
N ARG A 64 -1.42 4.71 -16.48
CA ARG A 64 -1.00 3.55 -15.66
C ARG A 64 -0.33 3.95 -14.35
N ASN A 65 0.44 5.03 -14.35
CA ASN A 65 1.23 5.50 -13.21
C ASN A 65 0.56 6.71 -12.52
N ASN A 66 -0.68 7.05 -12.89
CA ASN A 66 -1.36 8.21 -12.35
C ASN A 66 -1.90 7.89 -10.94
N PRO A 67 -1.48 8.64 -9.89
CA PRO A 67 -1.86 8.33 -8.51
C PRO A 67 -3.36 8.50 -8.21
N PHE A 68 -4.11 9.14 -9.11
CA PHE A 68 -5.55 9.38 -8.96
C PHE A 68 -6.41 8.49 -9.88
N LEU A 69 -5.81 7.51 -10.59
CA LEU A 69 -6.58 6.60 -11.44
C LEU A 69 -7.60 5.79 -10.65
N SER A 70 -7.23 5.28 -9.47
CA SER A 70 -8.14 4.54 -8.58
C SER A 70 -9.37 5.37 -8.21
N HIS A 71 -9.17 6.64 -7.86
CA HIS A 71 -10.26 7.56 -7.57
C HIS A 71 -11.27 7.67 -8.71
N TRP A 72 -10.81 7.93 -9.94
CA TRP A 72 -11.72 8.07 -11.08
C TRP A 72 -12.48 6.77 -11.40
N VAL A 73 -11.80 5.63 -11.31
CA VAL A 73 -12.41 4.31 -11.51
C VAL A 73 -13.49 4.05 -10.46
N GLU A 74 -13.20 4.27 -9.18
CA GLU A 74 -14.14 4.11 -8.08
C GLU A 74 -15.36 5.02 -8.23
N VAL A 75 -15.14 6.29 -8.60
CA VAL A 75 -16.22 7.26 -8.79
C VAL A 75 -17.16 6.82 -9.92
N VAL A 76 -16.62 6.41 -11.06
CA VAL A 76 -17.45 5.93 -12.19
C VAL A 76 -18.25 4.70 -11.79
N GLN A 77 -17.62 3.68 -11.19
CA GLN A 77 -18.31 2.46 -10.76
C GLN A 77 -19.41 2.73 -9.73
N ARG A 78 -19.14 3.63 -8.77
CA ARG A 78 -20.10 3.99 -7.71
C ARG A 78 -21.29 4.76 -8.27
N LEU A 79 -21.05 5.75 -9.12
CA LEU A 79 -22.13 6.59 -9.68
C LEU A 79 -22.97 5.83 -10.72
N GLU A 80 -22.37 4.91 -11.47
CA GLU A 80 -23.10 4.04 -12.40
C GLU A 80 -24.08 3.13 -11.65
N LYS A 81 -23.67 2.53 -10.52
CA LYS A 81 -24.56 1.74 -9.66
C LYS A 81 -25.76 2.56 -9.15
N THR A 82 -25.52 3.82 -8.77
CA THR A 82 -26.59 4.73 -8.33
C THR A 82 -27.53 5.08 -9.48
N SER A 83 -27.00 5.35 -10.68
CA SER A 83 -27.80 5.68 -11.86
C SER A 83 -28.75 4.55 -12.28
N VAL A 84 -28.27 3.30 -12.24
CA VAL A 84 -29.09 2.11 -12.54
C VAL A 84 -30.22 1.93 -11.51
N ARG A 85 -29.96 2.27 -10.25
CA ARG A 85 -30.97 2.20 -9.18
C ARG A 85 -32.07 3.26 -9.39
N ASN A 86 -31.68 4.50 -9.66
CA ASN A 86 -32.63 5.62 -9.76
C ASN A 86 -33.48 5.54 -11.04
N SER A 87 -32.99 4.90 -12.10
CA SER A 87 -33.76 4.68 -13.33
C SER A 87 -34.98 3.76 -13.15
N ARG A 88 -35.06 3.01 -12.04
CA ARG A 88 -36.19 2.10 -11.75
C ARG A 88 -37.30 2.75 -10.92
N GLU A 89 -37.03 3.85 -10.24
CA GLU A 89 -38.00 4.57 -9.43
C GLU A 89 -38.62 5.68 -10.29
N ASP A 90 -39.94 5.68 -10.37
CA ASP A 90 -40.78 6.38 -11.34
C ASP A 90 -40.34 7.85 -11.56
N TRP A 91 -40.13 8.20 -12.82
CA TRP A 91 -39.58 9.48 -13.27
C TRP A 91 -40.55 10.62 -12.92
N SER A 92 -40.46 11.15 -11.70
CA SER A 92 -41.26 12.30 -11.29
C SER A 92 -40.90 13.50 -12.18
N PRO A 93 -41.89 14.22 -12.74
CA PRO A 93 -41.65 15.26 -13.73
C PRO A 93 -40.76 16.37 -13.16
N LYS A 94 -39.71 16.71 -13.93
CA LYS A 94 -38.68 17.71 -13.62
C LYS A 94 -39.27 18.99 -13.02
N ASN A 95 -38.86 19.34 -11.81
CA ASN A 95 -39.16 20.63 -11.18
C ASN A 95 -38.66 21.77 -12.07
N SER A 96 -39.55 22.69 -12.44
CA SER A 96 -39.25 23.86 -13.28
C SER A 96 -38.51 24.99 -12.56
N ASP A 97 -38.06 24.76 -11.32
CA ASP A 97 -37.50 25.79 -10.43
C ASP A 97 -36.02 26.12 -10.71
N GLY A 98 -35.43 25.54 -11.76
CA GLY A 98 -34.02 25.77 -12.12
C GLY A 98 -33.02 25.26 -11.08
N THR A 99 -33.50 24.55 -10.06
CA THR A 99 -32.68 23.90 -9.03
C THR A 99 -32.10 22.60 -9.60
N ILE A 100 -30.78 22.46 -9.47
CA ILE A 100 -30.07 21.26 -9.90
C ILE A 100 -30.26 20.14 -8.87
N SER A 101 -30.53 18.92 -9.32
CA SER A 101 -30.68 17.77 -8.41
C SER A 101 -29.33 17.11 -8.10
N SER A 102 -29.24 16.36 -7.00
CA SER A 102 -28.04 15.57 -6.69
C SER A 102 -27.73 14.54 -7.79
N ASP A 103 -28.76 13.98 -8.42
CA ASP A 103 -28.59 12.99 -9.49
C ASP A 103 -28.04 13.61 -10.77
N GLU A 104 -28.45 14.84 -11.08
CA GLU A 104 -27.88 15.60 -12.19
C GLU A 104 -26.41 15.93 -11.93
N ILE A 105 -26.03 16.32 -10.70
CA ILE A 105 -24.62 16.54 -10.33
C ILE A 105 -23.81 15.25 -10.51
N CYS A 106 -24.31 14.12 -10.00
CA CYS A 106 -23.68 12.81 -10.16
C CYS A 106 -23.49 12.43 -11.63
N THR A 107 -24.53 12.64 -12.45
CA THR A 107 -24.52 12.33 -13.88
C THR A 107 -23.47 13.16 -14.61
N VAL A 108 -23.46 14.49 -14.40
CA VAL A 108 -22.50 15.40 -15.03
C VAL A 108 -21.07 15.04 -14.64
N ARG A 109 -20.84 14.79 -13.36
CA ARG A 109 -19.51 14.41 -12.86
C ARG A 109 -19.03 13.08 -13.47
N MET A 110 -19.87 12.05 -13.46
CA MET A 110 -19.54 10.74 -14.03
C MET A 110 -19.19 10.86 -15.52
N GLU A 111 -20.02 11.54 -16.30
CA GLU A 111 -19.81 11.68 -17.75
C GLU A 111 -18.59 12.57 -18.09
N LEU A 112 -18.31 13.58 -17.27
CA LEU A 112 -17.06 14.34 -17.39
C LEU A 112 -15.83 13.45 -17.16
N ILE A 113 -15.80 12.66 -16.08
CA ILE A 113 -14.68 11.76 -15.78
C ILE A 113 -14.49 10.74 -16.90
N LYS A 114 -15.58 10.15 -17.40
CA LYS A 114 -15.53 9.23 -18.54
C LYS A 114 -14.91 9.92 -19.76
N SER A 115 -15.34 11.14 -20.06
CA SER A 115 -14.85 11.92 -21.18
C SER A 115 -13.36 12.29 -21.02
N LEU A 116 -12.91 12.61 -19.80
CA LEU A 116 -11.50 12.89 -19.50
C LEU A 116 -10.62 11.65 -19.65
N LEU A 117 -11.06 10.49 -19.19
CA LEU A 117 -10.31 9.22 -19.32
C LEU A 117 -10.18 8.76 -20.77
N GLN A 118 -11.08 9.17 -21.67
CA GLN A 118 -11.00 8.85 -23.10
C GLN A 118 -10.28 9.90 -23.94
N SER A 119 -10.39 11.17 -23.54
CA SER A 119 -9.87 12.25 -24.36
C SER A 119 -8.34 12.28 -24.34
N ARG A 120 -7.76 12.52 -25.52
CA ARG A 120 -6.35 12.90 -25.66
C ARG A 120 -6.15 14.41 -25.61
N ASP A 121 -7.23 15.18 -25.71
CA ASP A 121 -7.21 16.64 -25.79
C ASP A 121 -8.08 17.26 -24.69
N LEU A 122 -7.43 18.01 -23.79
CA LEU A 122 -8.10 18.73 -22.70
C LEU A 122 -8.70 20.06 -23.13
N SER A 123 -8.30 20.58 -24.29
CA SER A 123 -8.75 21.89 -24.76
C SER A 123 -10.26 21.97 -24.95
N GLN A 124 -10.91 20.83 -25.28
CA GLN A 124 -12.35 20.74 -25.42
C GLN A 124 -13.12 21.01 -24.12
N PHE A 125 -12.53 20.70 -22.95
CA PHE A 125 -13.19 20.91 -21.66
C PHE A 125 -12.88 22.28 -21.07
N ALA A 126 -11.72 22.85 -21.41
CA ALA A 126 -11.30 24.17 -20.92
C ALA A 126 -12.27 25.31 -21.29
N GLN A 127 -13.05 25.13 -22.36
CA GLN A 127 -14.01 26.12 -22.86
C GLN A 127 -15.44 25.89 -22.36
N LEU A 128 -15.72 24.77 -21.69
CA LEU A 128 -17.07 24.40 -21.28
C LEU A 128 -17.37 24.93 -19.87
N THR A 129 -18.50 25.62 -19.72
CA THR A 129 -19.00 26.01 -18.41
C THR A 129 -19.72 24.85 -17.72
N PRO A 130 -19.85 24.86 -16.38
CA PRO A 130 -20.65 23.86 -15.66
C PRO A 130 -22.09 23.74 -16.16
N GLU A 131 -22.72 24.84 -16.57
CA GLU A 131 -24.06 24.86 -17.16
C GLU A 131 -24.10 24.17 -18.53
N GLN A 132 -23.06 24.34 -19.34
CA GLN A 132 -22.96 23.65 -20.63
C GLN A 132 -22.76 22.14 -20.43
N LEU A 133 -21.93 21.73 -19.48
CA LEU A 133 -21.75 20.32 -19.12
C LEU A 133 -23.04 19.70 -18.57
N HIS A 134 -23.77 20.43 -17.73
CA HIS A 134 -25.11 20.00 -17.27
C HIS A 134 -26.10 19.86 -18.41
N LYS A 135 -26.17 20.87 -19.29
CA LYS A 135 -27.05 20.79 -20.47
C LYS A 135 -26.71 19.57 -21.33
N ASN A 136 -25.43 19.32 -21.58
CA ASN A 136 -24.97 18.21 -22.41
C ASN A 136 -25.29 16.85 -21.78
N PHE A 137 -24.88 16.62 -20.54
CA PHE A 137 -24.95 15.29 -19.92
C PHE A 137 -26.28 15.02 -19.22
N ALA A 138 -26.83 15.97 -18.48
CA ALA A 138 -28.07 15.76 -17.71
C ALA A 138 -29.35 16.12 -18.49
N THR A 139 -29.32 17.17 -19.31
CA THR A 139 -30.52 17.60 -20.06
C THR A 139 -30.66 16.89 -21.39
N LEU A 140 -29.58 16.84 -22.20
CA LEU A 140 -29.57 16.19 -23.50
C LEU A 140 -29.27 14.70 -23.42
N GLY A 141 -28.83 14.20 -22.26
CA GLY A 141 -28.54 12.78 -22.05
C GLY A 141 -27.36 12.29 -22.89
N GLN A 142 -26.39 13.14 -23.20
CA GLN A 142 -25.17 12.71 -23.88
C GLN A 142 -24.40 11.76 -22.95
N THR A 143 -24.13 10.56 -23.42
CA THR A 143 -23.39 9.54 -22.66
C THR A 143 -22.11 9.15 -23.38
N THR A 144 -21.08 8.88 -22.58
CA THR A 144 -19.76 8.46 -23.02
C THR A 144 -19.62 6.97 -22.77
N SER A 145 -19.41 6.19 -23.83
CA SER A 145 -19.22 4.74 -23.71
C SER A 145 -17.80 4.44 -23.23
N LEU A 146 -17.61 4.28 -21.92
CA LEU A 146 -16.33 3.90 -21.31
C LEU A 146 -16.38 2.48 -20.74
N SER A 147 -15.50 1.60 -21.21
CA SER A 147 -15.22 0.35 -20.50
C SER A 147 -14.25 0.63 -19.36
N VAL A 148 -14.65 0.35 -18.12
CA VAL A 148 -13.81 0.56 -16.93
C VAL A 148 -12.75 -0.55 -16.76
N MET A 149 -12.98 -1.71 -17.39
CA MET A 149 -12.11 -2.90 -17.26
C MET A 149 -10.63 -2.67 -17.57
N PRO A 150 -10.24 -1.94 -18.63
CA PRO A 150 -8.82 -1.68 -18.90
C PRO A 150 -8.13 -0.91 -17.78
N PHE A 151 -8.85 0.01 -17.10
CA PHE A 151 -8.29 0.78 -15.99
C PHE A 151 -8.21 -0.05 -14.71
N ILE A 152 -9.18 -0.94 -14.47
CA ILE A 152 -9.13 -1.93 -13.37
C ILE A 152 -7.90 -2.82 -13.56
N GLN A 153 -7.68 -3.35 -14.76
CA GLN A 153 -6.51 -4.17 -15.06
C GLN A 153 -5.21 -3.40 -14.80
N MET A 154 -5.13 -2.12 -15.18
CA MET A 154 -3.95 -1.29 -14.84
C MET A 154 -3.75 -1.20 -13.32
N LEU A 155 -4.82 -0.97 -12.55
CA LEU A 155 -4.75 -0.89 -11.09
C LEU A 155 -4.38 -2.22 -10.43
N GLU A 156 -4.85 -3.35 -10.96
CA GLU A 156 -4.47 -4.70 -10.52
C GLU A 156 -3.00 -5.00 -10.84
N GLU A 157 -2.52 -4.60 -12.02
CA GLU A 157 -1.12 -4.77 -12.42
C GLU A 157 -0.16 -3.93 -11.56
N GLU A 158 -0.59 -2.73 -11.13
CA GLU A 158 0.18 -1.88 -10.20
C GLU A 158 0.03 -2.31 -8.73
N GLY A 159 -0.79 -3.32 -8.45
CA GLY A 159 -1.06 -3.83 -7.10
C GLY A 159 -1.88 -2.86 -6.22
N VAL A 160 -2.62 -1.95 -6.84
CA VAL A 160 -3.59 -1.07 -6.15
C VAL A 160 -4.88 -1.83 -5.86
N TYR A 161 -5.32 -2.68 -6.78
CA TYR A 161 -6.46 -3.58 -6.61
C TYR A 161 -6.00 -5.03 -6.44
N GLU A 162 -6.72 -5.77 -5.61
CA GLU A 162 -6.55 -7.23 -5.51
C GLU A 162 -7.22 -7.89 -6.71
N LYS A 163 -6.48 -8.77 -7.40
CA LYS A 163 -7.07 -9.61 -8.43
C LYS A 163 -8.06 -10.55 -7.74
N PRO A 164 -9.32 -10.65 -8.22
CA PRO A 164 -10.22 -11.66 -7.69
C PRO A 164 -9.55 -13.03 -7.84
N ASP A 165 -9.48 -13.78 -6.75
CA ASP A 165 -8.93 -15.13 -6.78
C ASP A 165 -9.58 -15.88 -7.94
N PRO A 166 -8.78 -16.54 -8.81
CA PRO A 166 -9.36 -17.35 -9.85
C PRO A 166 -10.33 -18.32 -9.16
N PRO A 167 -11.61 -18.37 -9.58
CA PRO A 167 -12.60 -19.18 -8.90
C PRO A 167 -12.00 -20.56 -8.73
N ASP A 168 -11.84 -20.99 -7.48
CA ASP A 168 -11.21 -22.25 -7.10
C ASP A 168 -11.60 -23.28 -8.15
N GLN A 169 -10.63 -23.69 -8.97
CA GLN A 169 -10.86 -24.79 -9.89
C GLN A 169 -11.11 -25.97 -8.98
N LEU A 170 -12.40 -26.23 -8.75
CA LEU A 170 -12.96 -27.28 -7.93
C LEU A 170 -12.09 -28.51 -8.13
N THR A 171 -11.42 -28.86 -7.04
CA THR A 171 -10.68 -30.07 -6.81
C THR A 171 -11.36 -31.20 -7.57
N THR A 172 -10.75 -31.61 -8.67
CA THR A 172 -11.14 -32.82 -9.37
C THR A 172 -10.98 -33.95 -8.36
N PRO A 173 -11.98 -34.81 -8.11
CA PRO A 173 -11.88 -35.83 -7.08
C PRO A 173 -10.72 -36.77 -7.41
N ALA A 174 -9.71 -36.79 -6.54
CA ALA A 174 -8.57 -37.69 -6.65
C ALA A 174 -9.05 -39.15 -6.62
N ALA A 175 -8.62 -39.91 -7.63
CA ALA A 175 -8.68 -41.36 -7.61
C ALA A 175 -7.77 -41.91 -6.49
N PRO A 176 -8.14 -43.02 -5.84
CA PRO A 176 -7.39 -43.55 -4.70
C PRO A 176 -6.12 -44.26 -5.16
N GLU A 177 -4.95 -43.66 -4.92
CA GLU A 177 -3.67 -44.35 -5.04
C GLU A 177 -3.40 -45.22 -3.81
N GLN A 178 -3.12 -46.48 -4.11
CA GLN A 178 -2.88 -47.57 -3.19
C GLN A 178 -1.42 -47.59 -2.71
N LEU A 179 -1.26 -48.14 -1.51
CA LEU A 179 -0.04 -48.50 -0.83
C LEU A 179 1.10 -48.99 -1.74
N SER A 180 2.32 -48.54 -1.45
CA SER A 180 3.47 -49.46 -1.38
C SER A 180 4.53 -48.98 -0.39
N GLU A 181 4.59 -49.67 0.75
CA GLU A 181 5.82 -49.86 1.53
C GLU A 181 6.79 -50.74 0.73
N VAL A 182 8.06 -50.33 0.53
CA VAL A 182 9.22 -51.25 0.52
C VAL A 182 10.50 -50.52 0.99
N LEU A 183 10.91 -50.92 2.19
CA LEU A 183 12.25 -51.10 2.76
C LEU A 183 13.54 -50.86 1.92
N LYS A 184 14.55 -50.35 2.66
CA LYS A 184 15.97 -50.80 2.79
C LYS A 184 17.11 -50.17 1.97
N ASP A 185 17.94 -49.43 2.72
CA ASP A 185 19.32 -49.78 3.12
C ASP A 185 20.54 -49.42 2.22
N LYS A 186 21.57 -48.90 2.92
CA LYS A 186 23.04 -48.92 2.67
C LYS A 186 23.77 -47.80 1.89
N THR A 187 24.52 -47.05 2.70
CA THR A 187 26.01 -46.93 2.71
C THR A 187 26.75 -46.44 1.46
N GLY A 188 27.40 -45.28 1.60
CA GLY A 188 28.51 -44.85 0.74
C GLY A 188 29.31 -43.69 1.36
N GLU A 189 30.49 -44.01 1.92
CA GLU A 189 31.49 -43.08 2.44
C GLU A 189 32.21 -42.27 1.34
N ARG A 190 32.88 -41.19 1.80
CA ARG A 190 34.01 -40.42 1.23
C ARG A 190 33.69 -39.14 0.44
N SER A 191 33.92 -37.99 1.09
CA SER A 191 35.19 -37.26 0.88
C SER A 191 35.39 -36.12 1.87
N LYS A 192 36.59 -36.06 2.44
CA LYS A 192 37.09 -35.00 3.33
C LYS A 192 37.43 -33.76 2.51
N GLY A 193 36.69 -32.67 2.70
CA GLY A 193 37.10 -31.32 2.34
C GLY A 193 37.12 -30.46 3.61
N LYS A 194 38.32 -30.08 4.06
CA LYS A 194 38.58 -29.30 5.28
C LYS A 194 38.25 -27.83 5.00
N GLY A 195 36.97 -27.47 5.11
CA GLY A 195 36.47 -26.09 5.10
C GLY A 195 36.16 -25.66 6.53
N ILE A 196 36.61 -24.47 6.90
CA ILE A 196 36.51 -23.85 8.23
C ILE A 196 35.04 -23.89 8.72
N ASP A 197 34.87 -24.43 9.92
CA ASP A 197 33.58 -24.72 10.56
C ASP A 197 32.68 -23.49 10.68
N ARG A 198 31.61 -23.46 9.89
CA ARG A 198 30.39 -22.70 10.21
C ARG A 198 29.34 -23.74 10.59
N PRO A 199 28.84 -23.76 11.84
CA PRO A 199 27.99 -24.83 12.34
C PRO A 199 26.69 -24.90 11.53
N LYS A 200 26.42 -26.09 10.98
CA LYS A 200 25.19 -26.41 10.25
C LYS A 200 24.01 -26.44 11.22
N SER A 201 23.06 -25.53 10.97
CA SER A 201 21.69 -25.42 11.48
C SER A 201 21.20 -26.61 12.32
N THR A 202 21.45 -26.54 13.63
CA THR A 202 20.76 -27.29 14.66
C THR A 202 19.28 -26.89 14.70
N SER A 203 18.40 -27.90 14.72
CA SER A 203 16.98 -27.90 15.08
C SER A 203 16.32 -26.55 15.39
N GLN A 204 15.24 -26.24 14.67
CA GLN A 204 14.33 -25.07 14.83
C GLN A 204 13.87 -24.78 16.28
N GLY A 205 14.07 -25.67 17.25
CA GLY A 205 13.71 -25.47 18.64
C GLY A 205 14.72 -24.70 19.49
N ASN A 206 16.02 -24.70 19.16
CA ASN A 206 17.04 -24.27 20.14
C ASN A 206 17.64 -22.87 19.91
N TRP A 207 17.22 -22.18 18.84
CA TRP A 207 17.78 -20.86 18.51
C TRP A 207 17.48 -19.79 19.59
N LYS A 208 16.33 -19.91 20.27
CA LYS A 208 15.91 -18.98 21.34
C LYS A 208 16.86 -19.07 22.54
N GLU A 209 17.12 -20.27 23.02
CA GLU A 209 18.03 -20.52 24.15
C GLU A 209 19.46 -20.13 23.79
N GLU A 210 19.90 -20.46 22.57
CA GLU A 210 21.21 -20.04 22.07
C GLU A 210 21.37 -18.52 22.04
N LEU A 211 20.34 -17.80 21.56
CA LEU A 211 20.37 -16.34 21.53
C LEU A 211 20.38 -15.73 22.93
N LEU A 212 19.64 -16.31 23.89
CA LEU A 212 19.67 -15.88 25.30
C LEU A 212 21.04 -16.12 25.95
N ILE A 213 21.67 -17.27 25.70
CA ILE A 213 23.02 -17.57 26.17
C ILE A 213 24.03 -16.60 25.55
N ARG A 214 23.89 -16.26 24.26
CA ARG A 214 24.73 -15.25 23.61
C ARG A 214 24.47 -13.85 24.16
N LEU A 215 23.24 -13.49 24.50
CA LEU A 215 22.92 -12.20 25.09
C LEU A 215 23.64 -12.02 26.45
N GLU A 216 23.78 -13.09 27.22
CA GLU A 216 24.52 -13.09 28.49
C GLU A 216 26.05 -13.02 28.30
N LYS A 217 26.59 -13.67 27.25
CA LYS A 217 28.05 -13.78 27.03
C LYS A 217 28.62 -12.66 26.15
N GLU A 218 27.90 -12.28 25.10
CA GLU A 218 28.30 -11.42 23.99
C GLU A 218 27.11 -10.51 23.58
N PRO A 219 26.70 -9.56 24.44
CA PRO A 219 25.47 -8.79 24.27
C PRO A 219 25.43 -7.99 22.96
N ASP A 220 26.55 -7.41 22.52
CA ASP A 220 26.61 -6.61 21.29
C ASP A 220 26.31 -7.45 20.03
N VAL A 221 26.86 -8.67 19.98
CA VAL A 221 26.65 -9.61 18.87
C VAL A 221 25.20 -10.10 18.87
N ALA A 222 24.69 -10.46 20.06
CA ALA A 222 23.31 -10.91 20.21
C ALA A 222 22.30 -9.80 19.88
N VAL A 223 22.55 -8.55 20.26
CA VAL A 223 21.70 -7.41 19.88
C VAL A 223 21.65 -7.25 18.37
N ASN A 224 22.80 -7.33 17.69
CA ASN A 224 22.84 -7.30 16.23
C ASN A 224 22.03 -8.47 15.63
N ASP A 225 22.18 -9.69 16.16
CA ASP A 225 21.40 -10.84 15.71
C ASP A 225 19.88 -10.64 15.92
N ILE A 226 19.47 -10.07 17.06
CA ILE A 226 18.08 -9.74 17.40
C ILE A 226 17.50 -8.73 16.40
N GLN A 227 18.26 -7.69 16.06
CA GLN A 227 17.81 -6.65 15.10
C GLN A 227 17.61 -7.20 13.68
N HIS A 228 18.27 -8.31 13.34
CA HIS A 228 18.20 -8.93 12.01
C HIS A 228 17.28 -10.15 11.93
N LEU A 229 16.47 -10.40 12.98
CA LEU A 229 15.50 -11.50 12.96
C LEU A 229 14.48 -11.33 11.80
N PRO A 230 14.00 -12.43 11.20
CA PRO A 230 12.97 -12.37 10.17
C PRO A 230 11.63 -11.81 10.67
N ILE A 231 10.80 -11.33 9.73
CA ILE A 231 9.43 -10.85 9.99
C ILE A 231 8.48 -12.06 10.01
N ASP A 232 8.54 -12.86 11.08
CA ASP A 232 7.71 -14.04 11.29
C ASP A 232 7.20 -14.05 12.74
N LEU A 233 6.01 -14.62 12.96
CA LEU A 233 5.30 -14.63 14.23
C LEU A 233 6.16 -15.16 15.38
N LYS A 234 6.94 -16.21 15.13
CA LYS A 234 7.81 -16.82 16.16
C LYS A 234 8.91 -15.86 16.66
N TYR A 235 9.43 -14.99 15.80
CA TYR A 235 10.45 -14.01 16.19
C TYR A 235 9.80 -12.79 16.86
N LEU A 236 8.63 -12.36 16.39
CA LEU A 236 7.87 -11.27 17.00
C LEU A 236 7.37 -11.62 18.42
N ASP A 237 6.96 -12.87 18.64
CA ASP A 237 6.58 -13.37 19.96
C ASP A 237 7.79 -13.45 20.89
N PHE A 238 8.95 -13.88 20.37
CA PHE A 238 10.21 -13.86 21.11
C PHE A 238 10.63 -12.42 21.51
N LEU A 239 10.58 -11.45 20.59
CA LEU A 239 10.85 -10.04 20.89
C LEU A 239 9.87 -9.51 21.96
N THR A 240 8.58 -9.84 21.83
CA THR A 240 7.58 -9.47 22.84
C THR A 240 7.93 -10.07 24.20
N THR A 241 8.35 -11.33 24.24
CA THR A 241 8.77 -12.01 25.48
C THR A 241 9.99 -11.32 26.10
N LEU A 242 11.01 -10.95 25.30
CA LEU A 242 12.19 -10.24 25.80
C LEU A 242 11.83 -8.91 26.49
N LEU A 243 10.85 -8.18 25.93
CA LEU A 243 10.37 -6.93 26.51
C LEU A 243 9.52 -7.17 27.77
N GLN A 244 8.60 -8.13 27.73
CA GLN A 244 7.71 -8.45 28.84
C GLN A 244 8.46 -8.95 30.08
N ASP A 245 9.47 -9.80 29.87
CA ASP A 245 10.27 -10.39 30.94
C ASP A 245 11.45 -9.49 31.36
N GLU A 246 11.50 -8.26 30.83
CA GLU A 246 12.55 -7.26 31.05
C GLU A 246 13.98 -7.83 30.91
N VAL A 247 14.17 -8.76 29.96
CA VAL A 247 15.45 -9.48 29.79
C VAL A 247 16.54 -8.51 29.36
N LEU A 248 16.23 -7.60 28.43
CA LEU A 248 17.17 -6.61 27.92
C LEU A 248 17.60 -5.64 29.02
N GLN A 249 16.65 -5.13 29.81
CA GLN A 249 16.93 -4.23 30.93
C GLN A 249 17.79 -4.89 32.00
N ARG A 250 17.52 -6.17 32.33
CA ARG A 250 18.34 -6.94 33.29
C ARG A 250 19.79 -7.12 32.83
N MET A 251 20.04 -7.04 31.53
CA MET A 251 21.38 -7.09 30.93
C MET A 251 21.95 -5.69 30.61
N TYR A 252 21.34 -4.62 31.12
CA TYR A 252 21.73 -3.22 30.88
C TYR A 252 21.69 -2.80 29.41
N ILE A 253 20.81 -3.41 28.62
CA ILE A 253 20.57 -3.08 27.21
C ILE A 253 19.31 -2.22 27.13
N ASP A 254 19.38 -1.07 26.45
CA ASP A 254 18.20 -0.24 26.18
C ASP A 254 17.26 -0.94 25.18
N PRO A 255 16.04 -1.34 25.58
CA PRO A 255 15.12 -2.02 24.69
C PRO A 255 14.67 -1.16 23.51
N SER A 256 14.60 0.16 23.69
CA SER A 256 14.16 1.09 22.65
C SER A 256 15.11 1.04 21.45
N THR A 257 16.41 1.09 21.71
CA THR A 257 17.46 0.97 20.68
C THR A 257 17.38 -0.37 19.93
N VAL A 258 17.13 -1.48 20.62
CA VAL A 258 17.02 -2.81 20.00
C VAL A 258 15.79 -2.89 19.10
N ILE A 259 14.62 -2.48 19.60
CA ILE A 259 13.37 -2.57 18.85
C ILE A 259 13.35 -1.60 17.67
N ASN A 260 13.86 -0.38 17.81
CA ASN A 260 13.98 0.56 16.69
C ASN A 260 14.90 0.00 15.61
N GLY A 261 16.04 -0.59 16.01
CA GLY A 261 16.94 -1.28 15.07
C GLY A 261 16.24 -2.42 14.31
N TYR A 262 15.45 -3.24 15.01
CA TYR A 262 14.66 -4.31 14.40
C TYR A 262 13.61 -3.76 13.42
N VAL A 263 12.81 -2.77 13.83
CA VAL A 263 11.76 -2.18 12.99
C VAL A 263 12.37 -1.55 11.75
N GLN A 264 13.46 -0.80 11.89
CA GLN A 264 14.18 -0.20 10.76
C GLN A 264 14.73 -1.25 9.79
N HIS A 265 15.31 -2.35 10.30
CA HIS A 265 15.75 -3.46 9.46
C HIS A 265 14.56 -4.14 8.75
N ALA A 266 13.47 -4.41 9.47
CA ALA A 266 12.27 -5.00 8.94
C ALA A 266 11.64 -4.13 7.83
N LEU A 267 11.57 -2.80 7.99
CA LEU A 267 11.08 -1.89 6.95
C LEU A 267 11.91 -1.98 5.65
N ARG A 268 13.25 -2.12 5.76
CA ARG A 268 14.12 -2.33 4.59
C ARG A 268 13.88 -3.67 3.91
N LEU A 269 13.57 -4.72 4.67
CA LEU A 269 13.19 -6.01 4.09
C LEU A 269 11.86 -5.92 3.36
N VAL A 270 10.87 -5.26 3.97
CA VAL A 270 9.54 -5.01 3.37
C VAL A 270 9.66 -4.21 2.07
N GLU A 271 10.55 -3.22 2.03
CA GLU A 271 10.82 -2.44 0.81
C GLU A 271 11.32 -3.35 -0.31
N LYS A 272 12.33 -4.18 -0.04
CA LYS A 272 12.87 -5.15 -1.00
C LYS A 272 11.84 -6.15 -1.51
N MET A 273 10.88 -6.56 -0.68
CA MET A 273 9.77 -7.45 -1.10
C MET A 273 8.87 -6.82 -2.17
N GLY A 274 8.79 -5.49 -2.21
CA GLY A 274 7.98 -4.76 -3.19
C GLY A 274 8.71 -4.45 -4.50
N GLU A 275 10.01 -4.69 -4.58
CA GLU A 275 10.78 -4.44 -5.81
C GLU A 275 10.46 -5.50 -6.87
N PRO A 276 10.21 -5.10 -8.13
CA PRO A 276 9.99 -6.06 -9.22
C PRO A 276 11.24 -6.92 -9.42
N PRO A 277 11.10 -8.24 -9.65
CA PRO A 277 12.22 -9.20 -9.68
C PRO A 277 13.22 -9.05 -10.85
N GLY A 278 13.42 -7.86 -11.45
CA GLY A 278 14.15 -7.71 -12.71
C GLY A 278 14.99 -6.45 -12.93
N VAL A 279 15.11 -5.52 -11.97
CA VAL A 279 15.87 -4.27 -12.19
C VAL A 279 17.25 -4.26 -11.50
N ALA A 280 17.46 -5.09 -10.48
CA ALA A 280 18.70 -5.11 -9.70
C ALA A 280 19.85 -5.95 -10.29
N ALA A 281 19.64 -6.67 -11.41
CA ALA A 281 20.59 -7.66 -11.93
C ALA A 281 21.40 -7.22 -13.18
N VAL A 282 21.60 -5.93 -13.42
CA VAL A 282 22.52 -5.42 -14.47
C VAL A 282 23.73 -4.67 -13.89
N GLY A 283 24.01 -4.82 -12.60
CA GLY A 283 25.29 -4.43 -12.02
C GLY A 283 26.35 -5.51 -12.25
N PRO A 284 27.58 -5.20 -12.71
CA PRO A 284 28.66 -6.17 -12.85
C PRO A 284 29.24 -6.48 -11.47
N SER A 285 28.50 -7.22 -10.64
CA SER A 285 29.05 -7.77 -9.40
C SER A 285 29.67 -9.12 -9.69
N ASN A 286 31.00 -9.10 -9.85
CA ASN A 286 31.86 -10.28 -9.73
C ASN A 286 31.67 -10.92 -8.35
N THR A 287 30.73 -11.85 -8.23
CA THR A 287 30.67 -12.80 -7.12
C THR A 287 30.69 -14.20 -7.67
N ILE A 288 31.91 -14.73 -7.62
CA ILE A 288 32.36 -16.07 -7.96
C ILE A 288 31.71 -17.10 -7.01
N ASN A 289 31.16 -18.15 -7.59
CA ASN A 289 30.93 -19.50 -7.04
C ASN A 289 30.28 -19.63 -5.64
N GLY A 290 29.01 -20.05 -5.65
CA GLY A 290 28.38 -20.71 -4.52
C GLY A 290 27.02 -21.27 -4.93
N GLY A 291 27.00 -22.53 -5.39
CA GLY A 291 25.77 -23.25 -5.67
C GLY A 291 24.90 -23.31 -4.43
N LEU A 292 23.70 -22.74 -4.53
CA LEU A 292 22.68 -22.79 -3.51
C LEU A 292 21.64 -23.82 -3.92
N ASP A 293 21.52 -24.81 -3.05
CA ASP A 293 20.39 -25.70 -2.85
C ASP A 293 19.07 -24.93 -3.05
N GLU A 294 18.36 -25.27 -4.12
CA GLU A 294 16.95 -24.94 -4.33
C GLU A 294 16.12 -25.74 -3.32
N GLY A 295 15.96 -25.19 -2.12
CA GLY A 295 15.20 -25.84 -1.07
C GLY A 295 14.65 -24.84 -0.05
N ASP A 296 13.43 -24.37 -0.31
CA ASP A 296 12.43 -24.11 0.74
C ASP A 296 12.57 -22.85 1.60
N ALA A 297 13.06 -21.75 1.02
CA ALA A 297 12.75 -20.42 1.52
C ALA A 297 12.59 -19.47 0.32
N GLY A 298 11.64 -19.80 -0.56
CA GLY A 298 11.14 -18.83 -1.52
C GLY A 298 10.62 -17.65 -0.72
N MET A 299 11.42 -16.58 -0.61
CA MET A 299 10.89 -15.28 -0.21
C MET A 299 9.76 -15.03 -1.18
N GLU A 300 8.53 -15.12 -0.70
CA GLU A 300 7.39 -14.66 -1.45
C GLU A 300 7.70 -13.21 -1.82
N LEU A 301 7.99 -12.99 -3.10
CA LEU A 301 8.30 -11.67 -3.64
C LEU A 301 7.00 -11.09 -4.17
N GLY A 302 6.82 -9.78 -4.01
CA GLY A 302 5.68 -9.05 -4.52
C GLY A 302 4.89 -8.31 -3.45
N ARG A 303 3.90 -7.55 -3.94
CA ARG A 303 3.04 -6.68 -3.13
C ARG A 303 2.29 -7.43 -2.04
N GLU A 304 1.92 -8.69 -2.27
CA GLU A 304 1.19 -9.48 -1.27
C GLU A 304 2.08 -9.82 -0.06
N ALA A 305 3.29 -10.31 -0.31
CA ALA A 305 4.26 -10.59 0.74
C ALA A 305 4.67 -9.32 1.50
N GLN A 306 4.87 -8.22 0.75
CA GLN A 306 5.08 -6.90 1.33
C GLN A 306 3.92 -6.50 2.25
N SER A 307 2.67 -6.64 1.79
CA SER A 307 1.46 -6.34 2.57
C SER A 307 1.38 -7.20 3.83
N ARG A 308 1.62 -8.51 3.73
CA ARG A 308 1.62 -9.43 4.87
C ARG A 308 2.68 -9.07 5.91
N ALA A 309 3.89 -8.75 5.46
CA ALA A 309 4.98 -8.33 6.34
C ALA A 309 4.66 -7.02 7.06
N VAL A 310 4.08 -6.02 6.36
CA VAL A 310 3.59 -4.78 7.00
C VAL A 310 2.53 -5.09 8.05
N LYS A 311 1.55 -5.94 7.75
CA LYS A 311 0.50 -6.31 8.71
C LYS A 311 1.08 -6.96 9.98
N LEU A 312 2.08 -7.83 9.84
CA LEU A 312 2.79 -8.42 10.99
C LEU A 312 3.53 -7.37 11.82
N MET A 313 4.20 -6.42 11.16
CA MET A 313 4.86 -5.30 11.85
C MET A 313 3.86 -4.41 12.61
N LEU A 314 2.72 -4.09 12.00
CA LEU A 314 1.66 -3.32 12.65
C LEU A 314 1.10 -4.05 13.87
N LEU A 315 0.88 -5.37 13.77
CA LEU A 315 0.43 -6.20 14.90
C LEU A 315 1.44 -6.17 16.05
N PHE A 316 2.73 -6.32 15.74
CA PHE A 316 3.80 -6.24 16.73
C PHE A 316 3.85 -4.88 17.43
N MET A 317 3.92 -3.77 16.67
CA MET A 317 3.95 -2.41 17.23
C MET A 317 2.70 -2.11 18.06
N ARG A 318 1.52 -2.50 17.57
CA ARG A 318 0.26 -2.35 18.32
C ARG A 318 0.30 -3.10 19.64
N ASN A 319 0.85 -4.32 19.66
CA ASN A 319 0.99 -5.11 20.86
C ASN A 319 1.98 -4.49 21.86
N VAL A 320 3.13 -3.99 21.38
CA VAL A 320 4.13 -3.29 22.20
C VAL A 320 3.53 -2.05 22.87
N ILE A 321 2.84 -1.20 22.11
CA ILE A 321 2.20 0.03 22.62
C ILE A 321 1.06 -0.30 23.59
N ARG A 322 0.14 -1.20 23.19
CA ARG A 322 -1.04 -1.54 24.00
C ARG A 322 -0.67 -2.15 25.36
N LYS A 323 0.42 -2.92 25.41
CA LYS A 323 0.94 -3.51 26.66
C LYS A 323 1.88 -2.57 27.42
N ALA A 324 2.08 -1.34 26.94
CA ALA A 324 3.03 -0.37 27.50
C ALA A 324 4.45 -0.94 27.69
N LEU A 325 4.88 -1.81 26.77
CA LEU A 325 6.22 -2.42 26.82
C LEU A 325 7.32 -1.44 26.39
N LEU A 326 6.95 -0.48 25.55
CA LEU A 326 7.77 0.67 25.20
C LEU A 326 6.89 1.93 25.18
N PRO A 327 7.46 3.10 25.53
CA PRO A 327 6.78 4.36 25.36
C PRO A 327 6.51 4.63 23.87
N THR A 328 5.35 5.19 23.56
CA THR A 328 4.95 5.50 22.17
C THR A 328 5.95 6.47 21.51
N GLU A 329 6.55 7.36 22.29
CA GLU A 329 7.54 8.34 21.87
C GLU A 329 8.80 7.67 21.33
N ALA A 330 9.19 6.51 21.86
CA ALA A 330 10.36 5.77 21.39
C ALA A 330 10.15 5.18 19.99
N LEU A 331 8.90 4.94 19.58
CA LEU A 331 8.52 4.39 18.28
C LEU A 331 7.97 5.46 17.31
N PHE A 332 8.01 6.74 17.69
CA PHE A 332 7.29 7.79 16.98
C PHE A 332 7.73 7.91 15.51
N PHE A 333 9.03 7.89 15.23
CA PHE A 333 9.55 8.06 13.88
C PHE A 333 9.24 6.85 13.00
N GLU A 334 9.35 5.64 13.55
CA GLU A 334 9.03 4.37 12.90
C GLU A 334 7.54 4.30 12.55
N ILE A 335 6.66 4.75 13.44
CA ILE A 335 5.22 4.86 13.20
C ILE A 335 4.94 5.86 12.09
N GLN A 336 5.58 7.03 12.08
CA GLN A 336 5.40 8.01 11.00
C GLN A 336 5.89 7.46 9.65
N GLU A 337 7.05 6.82 9.64
CA GLU A 337 7.63 6.22 8.44
C GLU A 337 6.69 5.17 7.83
N ILE A 338 6.18 4.23 8.64
CA ILE A 338 5.26 3.21 8.14
C ILE A 338 3.95 3.82 7.65
N CYS A 339 3.43 4.83 8.35
CA CYS A 339 2.19 5.51 8.00
C CYS A 339 2.27 6.30 6.70
N VAL A 340 3.43 6.88 6.39
CA VAL A 340 3.66 7.61 5.15
C VAL A 340 3.94 6.64 4.01
N ARG A 341 4.91 5.74 4.16
CA ARG A 341 5.38 4.87 3.07
C ARG A 341 4.34 3.85 2.63
N TYR A 342 3.53 3.35 3.57
CA TYR A 342 2.55 2.29 3.30
C TYR A 342 1.11 2.76 3.45
N MET A 343 0.85 4.07 3.25
CA MET A 343 -0.49 4.68 3.39
C MET A 343 -1.57 4.04 2.50
N TRP A 344 -1.17 3.38 1.41
CA TRP A 344 -2.07 2.68 0.50
C TRP A 344 -2.74 1.46 1.15
N LEU A 345 -2.11 0.84 2.15
CA LEU A 345 -2.70 -0.25 2.93
C LEU A 345 -3.77 0.26 3.89
N LYS A 346 -4.94 -0.39 3.90
CA LYS A 346 -6.07 -0.01 4.78
C LYS A 346 -5.69 -0.12 6.25
N GLU A 347 -4.99 -1.18 6.61
CA GLU A 347 -4.55 -1.49 7.97
C GLU A 347 -3.60 -0.42 8.52
N VAL A 348 -2.77 0.17 7.66
CA VAL A 348 -1.87 1.28 8.04
C VAL A 348 -2.67 2.53 8.39
N ARG A 349 -3.71 2.86 7.62
CA ARG A 349 -4.59 4.00 7.91
C ARG A 349 -5.39 3.78 9.20
N GLU A 350 -5.91 2.58 9.41
CA GLU A 350 -6.59 2.22 10.66
C GLU A 350 -5.65 2.28 11.87
N PHE A 351 -4.42 1.79 11.71
CA PHE A 351 -3.38 1.88 12.73
C PHE A 351 -3.03 3.34 13.06
N LYS A 352 -2.87 4.21 12.05
CA LYS A 352 -2.62 5.64 12.24
C LYS A 352 -3.71 6.29 13.10
N THR A 353 -4.98 6.11 12.73
CA THR A 353 -6.13 6.64 13.48
C THR A 353 -6.15 6.12 14.91
N TRP A 354 -5.80 4.84 15.11
CA TRP A 354 -5.72 4.23 16.43
C TRP A 354 -4.61 4.84 17.30
N VAL A 355 -3.41 5.07 16.75
CA VAL A 355 -2.31 5.73 17.48
C VAL A 355 -2.68 7.17 17.82
N GLU A 356 -3.20 7.95 16.86
CA GLU A 356 -3.59 9.34 17.07
C GLU A 356 -4.72 9.48 18.11
N GLY A 357 -5.69 8.56 18.11
CA GLY A 357 -6.75 8.52 19.12
C GLY A 357 -6.23 8.15 20.52
N SER A 358 -5.28 7.21 20.59
CA SER A 358 -4.73 6.73 21.87
C SER A 358 -3.81 7.77 22.55
N VAL A 359 -3.03 8.51 21.74
CA VAL A 359 -2.18 9.62 22.24
C VAL A 359 -3.04 10.78 22.75
N GLY A 360 -4.19 11.03 22.12
CA GLY A 360 -5.14 12.05 22.56
C GLY A 360 -5.74 11.77 23.95
N GLU A 361 -5.93 10.51 24.33
CA GLU A 361 -6.43 10.12 25.65
C GLU A 361 -5.35 10.18 26.74
N GLN A 362 -4.11 9.78 26.43
CA GLN A 362 -3.01 9.82 27.40
C GLN A 362 -2.54 11.25 27.75
N ALA A 363 -2.66 12.21 26.83
CA ALA A 363 -2.30 13.61 27.09
C ALA A 363 -3.29 14.36 28.02
N MET A 364 -4.44 13.76 28.35
CA MET A 364 -5.45 14.34 29.26
C MET A 364 -5.41 13.79 30.70
N ILE A 365 -4.49 12.87 30.99
CA ILE A 365 -4.23 12.33 32.34
C ILE A 365 -2.93 12.94 32.85
#